data_AF-A0A8T4J3H1-F1
#
_entry.id   AF-A0A8T4J3H1-F1
#
_cell.length_a   1.000
_cell.length_b   1.000
_cell.length_c   1.000
_cell.angle_alpha   90.00
_cell.angle_beta   90.00
_cell.angle_gamma   90.00
#
_symmetry.space_group_name_H-M   'P 1'
#
loop_
_entity.id
_entity.type
_entity.pdbx_description
1 polymer ?
#
loop_
_entity_poly.entity_id
_entity_poly.type
_entity_poly.pdbx_seq_one_letter_code
_entity_poly.pdbx_strand_id
1 'polypeptide(L)'
;MNRPSFPAAETELSGHAEKLIRGRHATRAFRPEPVPEDTMRAVFALAGAAPSNSNAQPWRAEVVSGAARERLADALVAAHTEQRASVDFPYSEDMYTPVHQARRAAFGAGLYGALGIGPDDHAARAAYDAESLRFYGAPHAAFLFVTGDGGPRLAADVGAY
;
A
#
# COMPACT_ATOMS: atom_id res chain seq x y z
N MET A 1 -9.31 5.91 -45.32
CA MET A 1 -10.35 6.22 -44.32
C MET A 1 -9.71 7.04 -43.21
N ASN A 2 -9.91 8.36 -43.22
CA ASN A 2 -9.49 9.23 -42.12
C ASN A 2 -10.44 9.01 -40.94
N ARG A 3 -9.94 8.52 -39.81
CA ARG A 3 -10.67 8.64 -38.54
C ARG A 3 -10.70 10.13 -38.17
N PRO A 4 -11.87 10.72 -37.89
CA PRO A 4 -11.90 12.09 -37.39
C PRO A 4 -11.15 12.15 -36.05
N SER A 5 -10.11 12.99 -36.02
CA SER A 5 -9.48 13.43 -34.78
C SER A 5 -10.42 14.44 -34.14
N PHE A 6 -11.23 13.99 -33.19
CA PHE A 6 -11.93 14.92 -32.30
C PHE A 6 -10.91 15.44 -31.29
N PRO A 7 -10.77 16.76 -31.09
CA PRO A 7 -10.09 17.26 -29.91
C PRO A 7 -10.92 16.78 -28.72
N ALA A 8 -10.36 15.90 -27.90
CA ALA A 8 -11.00 15.50 -26.67
C ALA A 8 -11.04 16.74 -25.76
N ALA A 9 -12.17 17.43 -25.72
CA ALA A 9 -12.39 18.47 -24.74
C ALA A 9 -12.23 17.84 -23.36
N GLU A 10 -11.36 18.42 -22.54
CA GLU A 10 -11.15 18.01 -21.17
C GLU A 10 -12.49 18.09 -20.44
N THR A 11 -12.98 16.95 -19.97
CA THR A 11 -14.20 16.87 -19.18
C THR A 11 -13.87 17.06 -17.71
N GLU A 12 -14.82 17.53 -16.92
CA GLU A 12 -14.71 17.52 -15.45
C GLU A 12 -14.28 16.13 -14.94
N LEU A 13 -14.85 15.05 -15.47
CA LEU A 13 -14.49 13.68 -15.07
C LEU A 13 -13.04 13.32 -15.37
N SER A 14 -12.50 13.69 -16.53
CA SER A 14 -11.09 13.44 -16.86
C SER A 14 -10.15 14.21 -15.94
N GLY A 15 -10.50 15.45 -15.58
CA GLY A 15 -9.73 16.23 -14.61
C GLY A 15 -9.74 15.61 -13.21
N HIS A 16 -10.89 15.14 -12.73
CA HIS A 16 -10.99 14.44 -11.45
C HIS A 16 -10.19 13.12 -11.45
N ALA A 17 -10.28 12.34 -12.52
CA ALA A 17 -9.55 11.07 -12.65
C ALA A 17 -8.03 11.30 -12.61
N GLU A 18 -7.52 12.28 -13.35
CA GLU A 18 -6.10 12.62 -13.32
C GLU A 18 -5.64 13.04 -11.92
N LYS A 19 -6.41 13.91 -11.26
CA LYS A 19 -6.11 14.38 -9.90
C LYS A 19 -6.02 13.23 -8.90
N LEU A 20 -6.95 12.27 -8.96
CA LEU A 20 -6.97 11.11 -8.05
C LEU A 20 -5.80 10.16 -8.32
N ILE A 21 -5.57 9.80 -9.59
CA ILE A 21 -4.55 8.81 -9.97
C ILE A 21 -3.13 9.36 -9.74
N ARG A 22 -2.86 10.60 -10.16
CA ARG A 22 -1.52 11.21 -10.02
C ARG A 22 -1.28 11.83 -8.65
N GLY A 23 -2.34 12.27 -7.95
CA GLY A 23 -2.22 12.87 -6.63
C GLY A 23 -1.87 11.86 -5.52
N ARG A 24 -2.29 10.60 -5.68
CA ARG A 24 -1.97 9.51 -4.75
C ARG A 24 -0.47 9.20 -4.77
N HIS A 25 0.15 9.17 -3.60
CA HIS A 25 1.55 8.79 -3.41
C HIS A 25 1.72 7.97 -2.12
N ALA A 26 2.88 7.32 -1.97
CA ALA A 26 3.20 6.56 -0.77
C ALA A 26 3.68 7.51 0.35
N THR A 27 2.75 7.98 1.18
CA THR A 27 3.03 8.79 2.37
C THR A 27 3.65 7.91 3.46
N ARG A 28 4.72 8.41 4.10
CA ARG A 28 5.52 7.66 5.11
C ARG A 28 5.78 8.47 6.38
N ALA A 29 4.91 9.43 6.65
CA ALA A 29 4.84 10.17 7.89
C ALA A 29 3.43 10.74 7.98
N PHE A 30 2.66 10.28 8.97
CA PHE A 30 1.28 10.69 9.15
C PHE A 30 1.15 11.53 10.41
N ARG A 31 0.16 12.42 10.40
CA ARG A 31 -0.24 13.12 11.61
C ARG A 31 -1.21 12.24 12.42
N PRO A 32 -1.32 12.44 13.74
CA PRO A 32 -2.08 11.54 14.61
C PRO A 32 -3.61 11.73 14.53
N GLU A 33 -4.12 12.70 13.78
CA GLU A 33 -5.56 12.98 13.74
C GLU A 33 -6.32 11.82 13.07
N PRO A 34 -7.28 11.19 13.77
CA PRO A 34 -8.03 10.09 13.21
C PRO A 34 -8.98 10.58 12.10
N VAL A 35 -9.21 9.71 11.13
CA VAL A 35 -10.23 9.89 10.10
C VAL A 35 -11.60 9.62 10.74
N PRO A 36 -12.63 10.45 10.47
CA PRO A 36 -13.99 10.18 10.94
C PRO A 36 -14.50 8.82 10.45
N GLU A 37 -15.27 8.13 11.31
CA GLU A 37 -15.77 6.79 11.00
C GLU A 37 -16.64 6.76 9.73
N ASP A 38 -17.52 7.74 9.55
CA ASP A 38 -18.38 7.85 8.37
C ASP A 38 -17.55 8.03 7.09
N THR A 39 -16.43 8.76 7.18
CA THR A 39 -15.50 8.91 6.06
C THR A 39 -14.81 7.58 5.74
N MET A 40 -14.34 6.84 6.75
CA MET A 40 -13.76 5.51 6.54
C MET A 40 -14.78 4.56 5.90
N ARG A 41 -16.02 4.55 6.41
CA ARG A 41 -17.11 3.73 5.88
C ARG A 41 -17.42 4.05 4.42
N ALA A 42 -17.46 5.33 4.06
CA ALA A 42 -17.68 5.77 2.69
C ALA A 42 -16.54 5.33 1.75
N VAL A 43 -15.29 5.44 2.19
CA VAL A 43 -14.11 5.01 1.41
C VAL A 43 -14.13 3.50 1.17
N PHE A 44 -14.35 2.68 2.21
CA PHE A 44 -14.40 1.23 2.05
C PHE A 44 -15.62 0.74 1.28
N ALA A 45 -16.77 1.42 1.40
CA ALA A 45 -17.93 1.14 0.56
C ALA A 45 -17.65 1.41 -0.93
N LEU A 46 -16.92 2.49 -1.24
CA LEU A 46 -16.50 2.79 -2.61
C LEU A 46 -15.48 1.78 -3.13
N ALA A 47 -14.50 1.38 -2.32
CA ALA A 47 -13.53 0.34 -2.68
C ALA A 47 -14.22 -1.00 -3.00
N GLY A 48 -15.30 -1.32 -2.28
CA GLY A 48 -16.13 -2.51 -2.55
C GLY A 48 -16.78 -2.56 -3.94
N ALA A 49 -16.78 -1.46 -4.70
CA ALA A 49 -17.25 -1.44 -6.09
C ALA A 49 -16.20 -1.94 -7.10
N ALA A 50 -14.99 -2.33 -6.65
CA ALA A 50 -13.98 -2.92 -7.51
C ALA A 50 -14.51 -4.19 -8.22
N PRO A 51 -14.20 -4.38 -9.51
CA PRO A 51 -14.58 -5.61 -10.22
C PRO A 51 -13.75 -6.79 -9.74
N SER A 52 -14.30 -8.00 -9.84
CA SER A 52 -13.60 -9.26 -9.56
C SER A 52 -14.07 -10.39 -10.46
N ASN A 53 -13.27 -11.44 -10.59
CA ASN A 53 -13.64 -12.64 -11.34
C ASN A 53 -14.96 -13.19 -10.81
N SER A 54 -15.97 -13.28 -11.69
CA SER A 54 -17.32 -13.74 -11.33
C SER A 54 -17.96 -13.01 -10.14
N ASN A 55 -17.55 -11.75 -9.88
CA ASN A 55 -17.97 -10.96 -8.72
C ASN A 55 -17.69 -11.66 -7.37
N ALA A 56 -16.62 -12.47 -7.30
CA ALA A 56 -16.28 -13.27 -6.13
C ALA A 56 -15.85 -12.45 -4.91
N GLN A 57 -15.36 -11.22 -5.12
CA GLN A 57 -14.97 -10.27 -4.06
C GLN A 57 -14.07 -10.93 -2.98
N PRO A 58 -12.89 -11.45 -3.36
CA PRO A 58 -12.09 -12.28 -2.45
C PRO A 58 -11.40 -11.50 -1.32
N TRP A 59 -11.48 -10.17 -1.32
CA TRP A 59 -10.86 -9.32 -0.31
C TRP A 59 -11.58 -9.40 1.04
N ARG A 60 -10.78 -9.44 2.10
CA ARG A 60 -11.23 -9.15 3.47
C ARG A 60 -10.34 -8.04 4.04
N ALA A 61 -10.93 -6.87 4.28
CA ALA A 61 -10.23 -5.74 4.87
C ALA A 61 -10.48 -5.71 6.38
N GLU A 62 -9.42 -5.85 7.17
CA GLU A 62 -9.45 -5.67 8.63
C GLU A 62 -8.82 -4.33 8.98
N VAL A 63 -9.61 -3.40 9.52
CA VAL A 63 -9.17 -2.02 9.81
C VAL A 63 -8.96 -1.87 11.32
N VAL A 64 -7.75 -1.50 11.72
CA VAL A 64 -7.39 -1.28 13.12
C VAL A 64 -7.13 0.19 13.41
N SER A 65 -7.60 0.64 14.58
CA SER A 65 -7.51 2.03 15.04
C SER A 65 -7.24 2.08 16.55
N GLY A 66 -6.83 3.24 17.06
CA GLY A 66 -6.70 3.50 18.50
C GLY A 66 -5.88 2.45 19.25
N ALA A 67 -6.33 2.05 20.44
CA ALA A 67 -5.58 1.13 21.29
C ALA A 67 -5.32 -0.25 20.66
N ALA A 68 -6.21 -0.73 19.77
CA ALA A 68 -5.99 -2.01 19.07
C ALA A 68 -4.83 -1.89 18.06
N ARG A 69 -4.76 -0.77 17.35
CA ARG A 69 -3.65 -0.44 16.44
C ARG A 69 -2.33 -0.34 17.19
N GLU A 70 -2.30 0.32 18.36
CA GLU A 70 -1.07 0.43 19.16
C GLU A 70 -0.55 -0.94 19.60
N ARG A 71 -1.43 -1.79 20.15
CA ARG A 71 -1.05 -3.16 20.53
C ARG A 71 -0.55 -3.98 19.34
N LEU A 72 -1.14 -3.78 18.16
CA LEU A 72 -0.69 -4.46 16.95
C LEU A 72 0.69 -3.97 16.51
N ALA A 73 0.94 -2.65 16.53
CA ALA A 73 2.24 -2.09 16.22
C ALA A 73 3.32 -2.64 17.16
N ASP A 74 3.06 -2.67 18.46
CA ASP A 74 3.99 -3.24 19.44
C ASP A 74 4.26 -4.74 19.20
N ALA A 75 3.22 -5.50 18.87
CA ALA A 75 3.36 -6.93 18.55
C ALA A 75 4.19 -7.17 17.28
N LEU A 76 4.03 -6.32 16.25
CA LEU A 76 4.81 -6.38 15.01
C LEU A 76 6.28 -6.04 15.25
N VAL A 77 6.54 -5.00 16.05
CA VAL A 77 7.91 -4.63 16.45
C VAL A 77 8.56 -5.78 17.22
N ALA A 78 7.87 -6.34 18.21
CA ALA A 78 8.38 -7.49 18.97
C ALA A 78 8.65 -8.71 18.07
N ALA A 79 7.74 -9.03 17.15
CA ALA A 79 7.93 -10.12 16.20
C ALA A 79 9.15 -9.90 15.29
N HIS A 80 9.37 -8.67 14.84
CA HIS A 80 10.54 -8.32 14.04
C HIS A 80 11.84 -8.47 14.85
N THR A 81 11.89 -7.96 16.08
CA THR A 81 13.05 -8.09 16.97
C THR A 81 13.37 -9.55 17.29
N GLU A 82 12.34 -10.38 17.48
CA GLU A 82 12.47 -11.82 17.74
C GLU A 82 12.67 -12.65 16.46
N GLN A 83 12.79 -12.00 15.29
CA GLN A 83 12.95 -12.64 13.98
C GLN A 83 11.85 -13.67 13.66
N ARG A 84 10.63 -13.47 14.18
CA ARG A 84 9.48 -14.33 13.93
C ARG A 84 8.76 -13.91 12.66
N ALA A 85 9.24 -14.41 11.53
CA ALA A 85 8.57 -14.25 10.24
C ALA A 85 7.46 -15.30 10.05
N SER A 86 6.28 -14.85 9.61
CA SER A 86 5.12 -15.70 9.31
C SER A 86 4.41 -15.20 8.04
N VAL A 87 5.14 -15.12 6.93
CA VAL A 87 4.60 -14.61 5.67
C VAL A 87 3.79 -15.69 4.95
N ASP A 88 2.57 -15.35 4.52
CA ASP A 88 1.69 -16.29 3.79
C ASP A 88 2.14 -16.49 2.33
N PHE A 89 2.76 -15.47 1.75
CA PHE A 89 3.29 -15.48 0.38
C PHE A 89 4.82 -15.39 0.39
N PRO A 90 5.53 -16.51 0.15
CA PRO A 90 6.99 -16.52 0.15
C PRO A 90 7.58 -15.52 -0.84
N TYR A 91 8.64 -14.84 -0.43
CA TYR A 91 9.38 -13.90 -1.25
C TYR A 91 10.53 -14.61 -1.99
N SER A 92 10.77 -14.25 -3.25
CA SER A 92 11.91 -14.73 -4.05
C SER A 92 12.56 -13.55 -4.78
N GLU A 93 13.88 -13.41 -4.70
CA GLU A 93 14.60 -12.37 -5.45
C GLU A 93 14.47 -12.56 -6.97
N ASP A 94 14.29 -13.80 -7.43
CA ASP A 94 14.15 -14.14 -8.86
C ASP A 94 12.86 -13.59 -9.48
N MET A 95 11.90 -13.10 -8.67
CA MET A 95 10.69 -12.45 -9.17
C MET A 95 10.99 -11.15 -9.91
N TYR A 96 12.16 -10.53 -9.67
CA TYR A 96 12.55 -9.27 -10.28
C TYR A 96 13.52 -9.50 -11.43
N THR A 97 13.01 -9.34 -12.65
CA THR A 97 13.88 -9.25 -13.84
C THR A 97 14.82 -8.03 -13.76
N PRO A 98 15.88 -7.93 -14.58
CA PRO A 98 16.87 -6.86 -14.47
C PRO A 98 16.30 -5.43 -14.49
N VAL A 99 15.25 -5.18 -15.28
CA VAL A 99 14.59 -3.87 -15.31
C VAL A 99 13.87 -3.55 -13.99
N HIS A 100 13.31 -4.56 -13.31
CA HIS A 100 12.68 -4.37 -12.02
C HIS A 100 13.71 -4.13 -10.92
N GLN A 101 14.85 -4.82 -10.96
CA GLN A 101 15.96 -4.60 -10.03
C GLN A 101 16.50 -3.17 -10.15
N ALA A 102 16.71 -2.67 -11.36
CA ALA A 102 17.13 -1.29 -11.60
C ALA A 102 16.14 -0.26 -11.03
N ARG A 103 14.83 -0.49 -11.22
CA ARG A 103 13.77 0.36 -10.66
C ARG A 103 13.74 0.32 -9.13
N ARG A 104 13.93 -0.86 -8.51
CA ARG A 104 14.01 -0.99 -7.04
C ARG A 104 15.23 -0.26 -6.47
N ALA A 105 16.38 -0.37 -7.12
CA ALA A 105 17.60 0.33 -6.71
C ALA A 105 17.41 1.86 -6.80
N ALA A 106 16.83 2.37 -7.90
CA ALA A 106 16.52 3.78 -8.05
C ALA A 106 15.52 4.28 -6.99
N PHE A 107 14.49 3.48 -6.69
CA PHE A 107 13.55 3.77 -5.61
C PHE A 107 14.25 3.87 -4.25
N GLY A 108 15.09 2.89 -3.90
CA GLY A 108 15.84 2.90 -2.65
C GLY A 108 16.76 4.12 -2.53
N ALA A 109 17.49 4.45 -3.59
CA ALA A 109 18.35 5.64 -3.64
C ALA A 109 17.55 6.93 -3.42
N GLY A 110 16.38 7.06 -4.07
CA GLY A 110 15.51 8.22 -3.90
C GLY A 110 14.93 8.32 -2.49
N LEU A 111 14.43 7.21 -1.94
CA LEU A 111 13.85 7.16 -0.60
C LEU A 111 14.88 7.50 0.47
N TYR A 112 16.02 6.79 0.51
CA TYR A 112 17.04 7.01 1.54
C TYR A 112 17.72 8.36 1.37
N GLY A 113 17.93 8.82 0.13
CA GLY A 113 18.44 10.16 -0.15
C GLY A 113 17.54 11.25 0.40
N ALA A 114 16.21 11.13 0.25
CA ALA A 114 15.25 12.08 0.81
C ALA A 114 15.21 12.08 2.35
N LEU A 115 15.52 10.93 2.97
CA LEU A 115 15.60 10.78 4.43
C LEU A 115 16.98 11.18 5.00
N GLY A 116 17.97 11.48 4.15
CA GLY A 116 19.35 11.73 4.58
C GLY A 116 20.06 10.48 5.13
N ILE A 117 19.57 9.28 4.78
CA ILE A 117 20.11 8.00 5.27
C ILE A 117 21.20 7.52 4.31
N GLY A 118 22.41 7.36 4.82
CA GLY A 118 23.55 6.86 4.05
C GLY A 118 23.42 5.37 3.66
N PRO A 119 24.22 4.89 2.69
CA PRO A 119 24.29 3.48 2.33
C PRO A 119 24.69 2.57 3.52
N ASP A 120 25.62 3.04 4.35
CA ASP A 120 26.20 2.29 5.48
C ASP A 120 25.59 2.68 6.84
N ASP A 121 24.58 3.56 6.86
CA ASP A 121 23.89 3.96 8.09
C ASP A 121 22.83 2.91 8.48
N HIS A 122 23.33 1.75 8.93
CA HIS A 122 22.49 0.64 9.33
C HIS A 122 21.57 0.99 10.51
N ALA A 123 22.01 1.89 11.40
CA ALA A 123 21.23 2.31 12.55
C ALA A 123 20.02 3.15 12.12
N ALA A 124 20.21 4.14 11.24
CA ALA A 124 19.11 4.94 10.73
C ALA A 124 18.14 4.12 9.86
N ARG A 125 18.64 3.15 9.08
CA ARG A 125 17.80 2.21 8.33
C ARG A 125 16.94 1.36 9.26
N ALA A 126 17.53 0.77 10.29
CA ALA A 126 16.79 -0.03 11.27
C ALA A 126 15.74 0.81 12.02
N ALA A 127 16.06 2.06 12.36
CA ALA A 127 15.11 2.98 12.99
C ALA A 127 13.93 3.32 12.05
N TYR A 128 14.22 3.56 10.77
CA TYR A 128 13.20 3.79 9.75
C TYR A 128 12.32 2.55 9.52
N ASP A 129 12.91 1.36 9.48
CA ASP A 129 12.17 0.09 9.39
C ASP A 129 11.28 -0.14 10.61
N ALA A 130 11.75 0.20 11.82
CA ALA A 130 10.93 0.13 13.03
C ALA A 130 9.72 1.09 12.98
N GLU A 131 9.90 2.28 12.42
CA GLU A 131 8.79 3.23 12.22
C GLU A 131 7.77 2.71 11.19
N SER A 132 8.24 1.96 10.18
CA SER A 132 7.35 1.30 9.22
C SER A 132 6.42 0.27 9.87
N LEU A 133 6.93 -0.49 10.86
CA LEU A 133 6.15 -1.45 11.66
C LEU A 133 5.16 -0.76 12.59
N ARG A 134 5.42 0.51 12.91
CA ARG A 134 4.47 1.43 13.58
C ARG A 134 3.67 2.24 12.58
N PHE A 135 3.46 1.74 11.37
CA PHE A 135 2.62 2.33 10.33
C PHE A 135 2.96 3.81 10.02
N TYR A 136 4.21 4.24 10.22
CA TYR A 136 4.66 5.61 10.02
C TYR A 136 3.85 6.67 10.78
N GLY A 137 3.36 6.32 11.97
CA GLY A 137 2.48 7.17 12.78
C GLY A 137 1.03 7.27 12.31
N ALA A 138 0.61 6.47 11.31
CA ALA A 138 -0.77 6.51 10.83
C ALA A 138 -1.76 6.06 11.94
N PRO A 139 -2.87 6.80 12.15
CA PRO A 139 -3.87 6.47 13.18
C PRO A 139 -4.71 5.22 12.83
N HIS A 140 -4.68 4.80 11.57
CA HIS A 140 -5.39 3.63 11.05
C HIS A 140 -4.47 2.78 10.18
N ALA A 141 -4.65 1.47 10.23
CA ALA A 141 -4.03 0.54 9.28
C ALA A 141 -5.10 -0.44 8.77
N ALA A 142 -5.09 -0.70 7.46
CA ALA A 142 -5.96 -1.69 6.83
C ALA A 142 -5.11 -2.87 6.38
N PHE A 143 -5.46 -4.06 6.86
CA PHE A 143 -4.85 -5.32 6.44
C PHE A 143 -5.76 -5.96 5.39
N LEU A 144 -5.20 -6.17 4.19
CA LEU A 144 -5.91 -6.81 3.09
C LEU A 144 -5.56 -8.29 3.08
N PHE A 145 -6.55 -9.12 3.41
CA PHE A 145 -6.47 -10.56 3.30
C PHE A 145 -7.12 -11.04 2.01
N VAL A 146 -6.54 -12.07 1.41
CA VAL A 146 -7.12 -12.79 0.27
C VAL A 146 -7.83 -14.03 0.83
N THR A 147 -9.13 -14.13 0.63
CA THR A 147 -9.87 -15.36 0.94
C THR A 147 -9.72 -16.37 -0.19
N GLY A 148 -9.81 -17.66 0.13
CA GLY A 148 -9.57 -18.74 -0.83
C GLY A 148 -8.11 -19.23 -0.82
N ASP A 149 -7.60 -19.61 -1.98
CA ASP A 149 -6.25 -20.20 -2.13
C ASP A 149 -5.12 -19.16 -2.21
N GLY A 150 -5.44 -17.87 -2.25
CA GLY A 150 -4.46 -16.80 -2.43
C GLY A 150 -3.76 -16.83 -3.80
N GLY A 151 -4.27 -17.61 -4.77
CA GLY A 151 -3.65 -17.76 -6.06
C GLY A 151 -3.61 -16.45 -6.86
N PRO A 152 -2.81 -16.36 -7.95
CA PRO A 152 -2.58 -15.12 -8.69
C PRO A 152 -3.86 -14.41 -9.16
N ARG A 153 -4.92 -15.16 -9.48
CA ARG A 153 -6.21 -14.58 -9.91
C ARG A 153 -6.92 -13.85 -8.79
N LEU A 154 -7.03 -14.47 -7.62
CA LEU A 154 -7.68 -13.85 -6.45
C LEU A 154 -6.81 -12.72 -5.88
N ALA A 155 -5.49 -12.90 -5.88
CA ALA A 155 -4.56 -11.83 -5.50
C ALA A 155 -4.66 -10.61 -6.43
N ALA A 156 -4.87 -10.82 -7.74
CA ALA A 156 -5.09 -9.72 -8.68
C ALA A 156 -6.42 -8.98 -8.41
N ASP A 157 -7.48 -9.70 -8.06
CA ASP A 157 -8.76 -9.09 -7.68
C ASP A 157 -8.63 -8.26 -6.39
N VAL A 158 -7.86 -8.73 -5.39
CA VAL A 158 -7.52 -7.93 -4.21
C VAL A 158 -6.63 -6.73 -4.55
N GLY A 159 -5.82 -6.81 -5.60
CA GLY A 159 -5.04 -5.67 -6.10
C GLY A 159 -5.88 -4.63 -6.86
N ALA A 160 -7.07 -4.99 -7.34
CA ALA A 160 -8.02 -4.07 -7.97
C ALA A 160 -8.91 -3.35 -6.93
N TYR A 161 -9.12 -3.97 -5.77
CA TYR A 161 -9.77 -3.40 -4.57
C TYR A 161 -8.91 -2.32 -3.90
#